data_AF-A0A800F8F4-F1
#
_entry.id   AF-A0A800F8F4-F1
#
_cell.length_a   1.000
_cell.length_b   1.000
_cell.length_c   1.000
_cell.angle_alpha   90.00
_cell.angle_beta   90.00
_cell.angle_gamma   90.00
#
_symmetry.space_group_name_H-M   'P 1'
#
loop_
_entity.id
_entity.type
_entity.pdbx_description
1 polymer ?
#
loop_
_entity_poly.entity_id
_entity_poly.type
_entity_poly.pdbx_seq_one_letter_code
_entity_poly.pdbx_strand_id
1 'polypeptide(L)'
;DRFDSDTPGLYIGQPPLRTGDDLDALWDGIARGTIHVVATDHVAYTREEKLDPSQTVARHRAGMSNLQVMLPMLFSDGVGSGRISLDRFVEVTSTNPARLFGLYPRKGVIAVGSDADLVLWDPNETRTIRDEDMFSGAGFSIYSGWEVTGWPTMTIRRGEVVFEDGEIRAEDGSGQLLRRSAGPDDRRREEIVQSPGRVQRTPIPSRWPRLPKRKKKP
;
A
#
# COMPACT_ATOMS: atom_id res chain seq x y z
N ASP A 1 13.13 6.52 -19.24
CA ASP A 1 13.73 7.65 -18.53
C ASP A 1 14.39 7.24 -17.21
N ARG A 2 13.66 6.94 -16.11
CA ARG A 2 14.27 6.54 -14.81
C ARG A 2 15.19 5.31 -14.88
N PHE A 3 14.77 4.27 -15.61
CA PHE A 3 15.57 3.05 -15.81
C PHE A 3 16.71 3.21 -16.83
N ASP A 4 16.74 4.32 -17.55
CA ASP A 4 17.79 4.69 -18.51
C ASP A 4 18.77 5.71 -17.89
N SER A 5 18.58 6.07 -16.61
CA SER A 5 19.45 6.98 -15.87
C SER A 5 20.76 6.29 -15.44
N ASP A 6 21.69 7.07 -14.90
CA ASP A 6 22.93 6.55 -14.31
C ASP A 6 22.72 5.76 -13.01
N THR A 7 21.51 5.79 -12.43
CA THR A 7 21.19 5.16 -11.14
C THR A 7 19.92 4.30 -11.17
N PRO A 8 19.79 3.39 -12.15
CA PRO A 8 18.55 2.63 -12.34
C PRO A 8 18.24 1.71 -11.15
N GLY A 9 19.27 1.32 -10.40
CA GLY A 9 19.17 0.52 -9.18
C GLY A 9 18.22 1.10 -8.14
N LEU A 10 18.15 2.44 -8.02
CA LEU A 10 17.28 3.12 -7.04
C LEU A 10 15.80 2.81 -7.24
N TYR A 11 15.38 2.51 -8.47
CA TYR A 11 13.98 2.32 -8.85
C TYR A 11 13.56 0.84 -8.93
N ILE A 12 14.45 -0.09 -8.58
CA ILE A 12 14.15 -1.52 -8.62
C ILE A 12 13.17 -1.88 -7.48
N GLY A 13 12.00 -2.41 -7.84
CA GLY A 13 10.96 -2.90 -6.92
C GLY A 13 10.30 -4.18 -7.44
N GLN A 14 9.51 -4.82 -6.58
CA GLN A 14 8.76 -6.04 -6.92
C GLN A 14 7.33 -5.94 -6.37
N PRO A 15 6.30 -5.79 -7.23
CA PRO A 15 6.37 -5.71 -8.70
C PRO A 15 7.12 -4.44 -9.19
N PRO A 16 7.71 -4.47 -10.40
CA PRO A 16 8.43 -3.30 -10.94
C PRO A 16 7.46 -2.17 -11.31
N LEU A 17 7.98 -0.94 -11.33
CA LEU A 17 7.25 0.22 -11.87
C LEU A 17 6.84 -0.04 -13.32
N ARG A 18 5.67 0.49 -13.69
CA ARG A 18 5.00 0.21 -14.96
C ARG A 18 4.80 1.49 -15.80
N THR A 19 4.13 1.35 -16.93
CA THR A 19 3.96 2.43 -17.90
C THR A 19 2.92 3.46 -17.44
N GLY A 20 2.79 4.56 -18.19
CA GLY A 20 1.75 5.56 -17.92
C GLY A 20 0.33 5.00 -18.02
N ASP A 21 0.07 4.09 -18.97
CA ASP A 21 -1.24 3.47 -19.14
C ASP A 21 -1.63 2.65 -17.91
N ASP A 22 -0.68 1.94 -17.30
CA ASP A 22 -0.88 1.21 -16.05
C ASP A 22 -1.20 2.17 -14.90
N LEU A 23 -0.52 3.33 -14.85
CA LEU A 23 -0.76 4.36 -13.84
C LEU A 23 -2.17 4.97 -13.98
N ASP A 24 -2.62 5.27 -15.20
CA ASP A 24 -3.97 5.78 -15.43
C ASP A 24 -5.04 4.73 -15.08
N ALA A 25 -4.80 3.45 -15.39
CA ALA A 25 -5.69 2.37 -14.97
C ALA A 25 -5.76 2.23 -13.44
N LEU A 26 -4.64 2.40 -12.72
CA LEU A 26 -4.64 2.42 -11.25
C LEU A 26 -5.44 3.61 -10.71
N TRP A 27 -5.28 4.80 -11.27
CA TRP A 27 -6.07 5.97 -10.88
C TRP A 27 -7.58 5.77 -11.10
N ASP A 28 -7.98 5.26 -12.27
CA ASP A 28 -9.38 4.91 -12.56
C ASP A 28 -9.90 3.87 -11.57
N GLY A 29 -9.10 2.85 -11.26
CA GLY A 29 -9.42 1.83 -10.26
C GLY A 29 -9.64 2.40 -8.86
N ILE A 30 -8.81 3.36 -8.43
CA ILE A 30 -8.96 4.08 -7.16
C ILE A 30 -10.25 4.91 -7.18
N ALA A 31 -10.46 5.72 -8.21
CA ALA A 31 -11.61 6.60 -8.34
C ALA A 31 -12.94 5.84 -8.35
N ARG A 32 -13.00 4.69 -9.02
CA ARG A 32 -14.22 3.87 -9.17
C ARG A 32 -14.55 2.98 -8.00
N GLY A 33 -13.72 2.90 -6.97
CA GLY A 33 -13.97 1.95 -5.88
C GLY A 33 -13.37 0.55 -6.09
N THR A 34 -12.75 0.26 -7.22
CA THR A 34 -12.20 -1.08 -7.51
C THR A 34 -10.94 -1.35 -6.68
N ILE A 35 -10.08 -0.34 -6.55
CA ILE A 35 -8.92 -0.35 -5.65
C ILE A 35 -9.35 0.32 -4.34
N HIS A 36 -9.28 -0.43 -3.25
CA HIS A 36 -9.83 0.00 -1.96
C HIS A 36 -8.80 0.67 -1.04
N VAL A 37 -7.51 0.38 -1.24
CA VAL A 37 -6.42 0.78 -0.34
C VAL A 37 -5.21 1.19 -1.16
N VAL A 38 -4.57 2.28 -0.76
CA VAL A 38 -3.23 2.68 -1.22
C VAL A 38 -2.24 2.46 -0.08
N ALA A 39 -1.12 1.83 -0.38
CA ALA A 39 -0.05 1.54 0.57
C ALA A 39 1.32 1.74 -0.11
N THR A 40 2.40 1.68 0.67
CA THR A 40 3.74 2.08 0.20
C THR A 40 4.68 0.94 -0.12
N ASP A 41 4.44 -0.25 0.45
CA ASP A 41 5.41 -1.34 0.48
C ASP A 41 6.82 -0.83 0.87
N HIS A 42 6.87 0.01 1.91
CA HIS A 42 8.08 0.73 2.27
C HIS A 42 9.21 -0.22 2.67
N VAL A 43 10.32 -0.13 1.93
CA VAL A 43 11.58 -0.83 2.24
C VAL A 43 12.71 0.19 2.16
N ALA A 44 13.37 0.40 3.30
CA ALA A 44 14.43 1.40 3.45
C ALA A 44 15.80 0.75 3.22
N TYR A 45 16.29 0.83 1.99
CA TYR A 45 17.70 0.58 1.65
C TYR A 45 18.41 1.89 1.41
N THR A 46 19.68 1.98 1.80
CA THR A 46 20.48 3.17 1.51
C THR A 46 20.79 3.27 0.02
N ARG A 47 21.20 4.47 -0.44
CA ARG A 47 21.63 4.69 -1.82
C ARG A 47 22.80 3.78 -2.21
N GLU A 48 23.73 3.56 -1.28
CA GLU A 48 24.87 2.65 -1.47
C GLU A 48 24.41 1.20 -1.67
N GLU A 49 23.53 0.69 -0.80
CA GLU A 49 23.01 -0.67 -0.91
C GLU A 49 22.23 -0.90 -2.22
N LYS A 50 21.48 0.12 -2.67
CA LYS A 50 20.70 0.07 -3.92
C LYS A 50 21.58 0.15 -5.17
N LEU A 51 22.76 0.75 -5.08
CA LEU A 51 23.70 0.93 -6.20
C LEU A 51 24.91 0.00 -6.13
N ASP A 52 24.95 -0.92 -5.16
CA ASP A 52 26.01 -1.92 -5.05
C ASP A 52 26.14 -2.69 -6.38
N PRO A 53 27.30 -2.61 -7.06
CA PRO A 53 27.52 -3.23 -8.36
C PRO A 53 27.56 -4.77 -8.30
N SER A 54 27.63 -5.36 -7.10
CA SER A 54 27.57 -6.81 -6.89
C SER A 54 26.14 -7.36 -6.97
N GLN A 55 25.12 -6.50 -6.97
CA GLN A 55 23.73 -6.92 -7.10
C GLN A 55 23.48 -7.66 -8.43
N THR A 56 22.60 -8.65 -8.36
CA THR A 56 22.18 -9.43 -9.53
C THR A 56 20.66 -9.49 -9.58
N VAL A 57 20.10 -9.85 -10.73
CA VAL A 57 18.64 -10.04 -10.87
C VAL A 57 18.08 -11.01 -9.82
N ALA A 58 18.85 -12.03 -9.41
CA ALA A 58 18.45 -12.99 -8.39
C ALA A 58 18.64 -12.48 -6.95
N ARG A 59 19.49 -11.48 -6.73
CA ARG A 59 19.87 -10.96 -5.41
C ARG A 59 19.99 -9.44 -5.48
N HIS A 60 18.86 -8.79 -5.70
CA HIS A 60 18.78 -7.33 -5.69
C HIS A 60 17.98 -6.86 -4.47
N ARG A 61 18.26 -5.62 -4.07
CA ARG A 61 17.58 -4.90 -3.02
C ARG A 61 16.29 -4.29 -3.60
N ALA A 62 15.27 -5.13 -3.72
CA ALA A 62 13.95 -4.72 -4.21
C ALA A 62 13.22 -3.87 -3.15
N GLY A 63 12.63 -2.76 -3.59
CA GLY A 63 11.81 -1.91 -2.74
C GLY A 63 12.29 -0.47 -2.70
N MET A 64 11.42 0.41 -2.24
CA MET A 64 11.60 1.86 -2.28
C MET A 64 11.10 2.49 -0.97
N SER A 65 11.74 3.59 -0.56
CA SER A 65 11.39 4.34 0.64
C SER A 65 10.35 5.42 0.32
N ASN A 66 9.08 5.17 0.62
CA ASN A 66 7.98 6.06 0.24
C ASN A 66 7.04 6.48 1.39
N LEU A 67 7.31 6.08 2.64
CA LEU A 67 6.33 6.18 3.74
C LEU A 67 5.97 7.63 4.05
N GLN A 68 6.97 8.49 4.17
CA GLN A 68 6.82 9.90 4.50
C GLN A 68 6.09 10.70 3.41
N VAL A 69 6.35 10.39 2.14
CA VAL A 69 5.91 11.21 1.00
C VAL A 69 4.65 10.69 0.30
N MET A 70 4.22 9.45 0.57
CA MET A 70 3.08 8.86 -0.16
C MET A 70 1.79 9.68 0.00
N LEU A 71 1.45 10.10 1.23
CA LEU A 71 0.21 10.85 1.45
C LEU A 71 0.24 12.24 0.78
N PRO A 72 1.31 13.06 0.93
CA PRO A 72 1.43 14.31 0.18
C PRO A 72 1.32 14.12 -1.33
N MET A 73 2.04 13.15 -1.91
CA MET A 73 2.00 12.88 -3.34
C MET A 73 0.61 12.44 -3.80
N LEU A 74 -0.05 11.54 -3.06
CA LEU A 74 -1.40 11.08 -3.38
C LEU A 74 -2.42 12.22 -3.28
N PHE A 75 -2.25 13.13 -2.33
CA PHE A 75 -3.09 14.32 -2.21
C PHE A 75 -2.87 15.27 -3.40
N SER A 76 -1.62 15.64 -3.68
CA SER A 76 -1.25 16.55 -4.77
C SER A 76 -1.76 16.03 -6.12
N ASP A 77 -1.38 14.80 -6.47
CA ASP A 77 -1.67 14.23 -7.79
C ASP A 77 -3.07 13.62 -7.87
N GLY A 78 -3.71 13.33 -6.74
CA GLY A 78 -5.06 12.77 -6.68
C GLY A 78 -6.12 13.83 -6.49
N VAL A 79 -6.11 14.49 -5.33
CA VAL A 79 -7.09 15.50 -4.94
C VAL A 79 -6.81 16.82 -5.67
N GLY A 80 -5.56 17.30 -5.62
CA GLY A 80 -5.16 18.58 -6.22
C GLY A 80 -5.36 18.63 -7.74
N SER A 81 -5.18 17.51 -8.43
CA SER A 81 -5.41 17.39 -9.88
C SER A 81 -6.85 17.03 -10.26
N GLY A 82 -7.71 16.71 -9.28
CA GLY A 82 -9.11 16.32 -9.52
C GLY A 82 -9.34 14.88 -9.96
N ARG A 83 -8.35 13.99 -9.84
CA ARG A 83 -8.50 12.54 -10.14
C ARG A 83 -9.36 11.80 -9.11
N ILE A 84 -9.30 12.21 -7.84
CA ILE A 84 -10.13 11.65 -6.76
C ILE A 84 -10.64 12.77 -5.84
N SER A 85 -11.77 12.55 -5.16
CA SER A 85 -12.26 13.48 -4.13
C SER A 85 -11.44 13.38 -2.85
N LEU A 86 -11.55 14.39 -1.98
CA LEU A 86 -10.98 14.37 -0.64
C LEU A 86 -11.51 13.18 0.18
N ASP A 87 -12.82 12.92 0.10
CA ASP A 87 -13.43 11.77 0.78
C ASP A 87 -12.79 10.45 0.31
N ARG A 88 -12.56 10.33 -1.00
CA ARG A 88 -11.93 9.13 -1.55
C ARG A 88 -10.48 8.98 -1.11
N PHE A 89 -9.74 10.08 -0.99
CA PHE A 89 -8.40 10.10 -0.40
C PHE A 89 -8.43 9.57 1.05
N VAL A 90 -9.35 10.04 1.89
CA VAL A 90 -9.51 9.55 3.27
C VAL A 90 -9.87 8.06 3.30
N GLU A 91 -10.79 7.64 2.42
CA GLU A 91 -11.23 6.25 2.32
C GLU A 91 -10.08 5.29 2.04
N VAL A 92 -9.27 5.56 1.01
CA VAL A 92 -8.23 4.61 0.55
C VAL A 92 -6.97 4.63 1.40
N THR A 93 -6.77 5.66 2.23
CA THR A 93 -5.58 5.81 3.09
C THR A 93 -5.84 5.43 4.54
N SER A 94 -7.08 5.49 5.01
CA SER A 94 -7.39 5.30 6.44
C SER A 94 -8.64 4.46 6.71
N THR A 95 -9.81 4.83 6.17
CA THR A 95 -11.08 4.19 6.52
C THR A 95 -11.17 2.76 6.01
N ASN A 96 -10.84 2.51 4.74
CA ASN A 96 -10.91 1.16 4.16
C ASN A 96 -9.89 0.21 4.79
N PRO A 97 -8.60 0.60 5.00
CA PRO A 97 -7.67 -0.22 5.78
C PRO A 97 -8.21 -0.55 7.17
N ALA A 98 -8.75 0.43 7.90
CA ALA A 98 -9.30 0.19 9.23
C ALA A 98 -10.47 -0.81 9.23
N ARG A 99 -11.36 -0.73 8.23
CA ARG A 99 -12.43 -1.71 8.04
C ARG A 99 -11.89 -3.10 7.70
N LEU A 100 -10.98 -3.19 6.74
CA LEU A 100 -10.39 -4.45 6.26
C LEU A 100 -9.66 -5.20 7.39
N PHE A 101 -8.97 -4.47 8.25
CA PHE A 101 -8.21 -5.05 9.37
C PHE A 101 -8.99 -5.14 10.69
N GLY A 102 -10.32 -4.91 10.69
CA GLY A 102 -11.16 -5.08 11.89
C GLY A 102 -10.85 -4.07 13.00
N LEU A 103 -10.43 -2.86 12.62
CA LEU A 103 -10.08 -1.74 13.51
C LEU A 103 -11.10 -0.60 13.44
N TYR A 104 -12.02 -0.58 12.48
CA TYR A 104 -13.11 0.38 12.43
C TYR A 104 -14.18 0.07 13.50
N PRO A 105 -14.75 1.06 14.22
CA PRO A 105 -14.52 2.49 14.10
C PRO A 105 -13.40 3.03 15.00
N ARG A 106 -12.64 2.19 15.72
CA ARG A 106 -11.55 2.66 16.58
C ARG A 106 -10.49 3.45 15.79
N LYS A 107 -10.23 3.09 14.52
CA LYS A 107 -9.33 3.78 13.58
C LYS A 107 -10.07 4.18 12.30
N GLY A 108 -9.49 5.14 11.58
CA GLY A 108 -9.91 5.52 10.22
C GLY A 108 -11.22 6.31 10.14
N VAL A 109 -11.62 6.97 11.24
CA VAL A 109 -12.80 7.83 11.31
C VAL A 109 -12.66 8.87 12.42
N ILE A 110 -13.22 10.05 12.20
CA ILE A 110 -13.37 11.09 13.22
C ILE A 110 -14.78 10.96 13.81
N ALA A 111 -14.89 10.28 14.95
CA ALA A 111 -16.15 10.06 15.64
C ALA A 111 -15.93 9.96 17.16
N VAL A 112 -16.97 10.27 17.93
CA VAL A 112 -16.96 10.08 19.39
C VAL A 112 -16.70 8.60 19.69
N GLY A 113 -15.69 8.33 20.53
CA GLY A 113 -15.28 6.98 20.91
C GLY A 113 -14.18 6.35 20.05
N SER A 114 -13.76 6.99 18.96
CA SER A 114 -12.60 6.59 18.16
C SER A 114 -11.29 7.10 18.79
N ASP A 115 -10.17 6.43 18.49
CA ASP A 115 -8.86 6.93 18.89
C ASP A 115 -8.60 8.27 18.18
N ALA A 116 -8.10 9.27 18.91
CA ALA A 116 -7.75 10.58 18.36
C ALA A 116 -6.43 10.53 17.56
N ASP A 117 -6.45 9.76 16.47
CA ASP A 117 -5.41 9.70 15.46
C ASP A 117 -5.82 10.63 14.30
N LEU A 118 -5.30 11.84 14.31
CA LEU A 118 -5.72 12.94 13.44
C LEU A 118 -4.50 13.55 12.75
N VAL A 119 -4.70 14.08 11.55
CA VAL A 119 -3.69 14.85 10.82
C VAL A 119 -4.29 16.20 10.47
N LEU A 120 -3.61 17.27 10.85
CA LEU A 120 -3.89 18.61 10.33
C LEU A 120 -3.12 18.76 9.02
N TRP A 121 -3.80 19.29 8.02
CA TRP A 121 -3.34 19.30 6.64
C TRP A 121 -3.50 20.70 6.07
N ASP A 122 -2.41 21.26 5.54
CA ASP A 122 -2.48 22.48 4.73
C ASP A 122 -2.61 22.07 3.25
N PRO A 123 -3.77 22.30 2.61
CA PRO A 123 -3.98 21.89 1.22
C PRO A 123 -3.25 22.79 0.21
N ASN A 124 -2.72 23.95 0.61
CA ASN A 124 -2.09 24.93 -0.27
C ASN A 124 -0.58 24.98 -0.11
N GLU A 125 -0.03 24.41 0.97
CA GLU A 125 1.41 24.36 1.16
C GLU A 125 2.06 23.54 0.05
N THR A 126 3.04 24.14 -0.63
CA THR A 126 3.85 23.48 -1.66
C THR A 126 5.26 23.27 -1.13
N ARG A 127 5.76 22.03 -1.22
CA ARG A 127 7.15 21.70 -0.86
C ARG A 127 7.82 20.93 -1.99
N THR A 128 9.12 21.16 -2.16
CA THR A 128 9.98 20.25 -2.91
C THR A 128 10.38 19.10 -2.00
N ILE A 129 10.22 17.86 -2.45
CA ILE A 129 10.76 16.70 -1.74
C ILE A 129 12.29 16.75 -1.84
N ARG A 130 12.98 16.64 -0.71
CA ARG A 130 14.45 16.68 -0.64
C ARG A 130 14.98 15.52 0.17
N ASP A 131 16.21 15.09 -0.14
CA ASP A 131 16.83 13.94 0.53
C ASP A 131 17.11 14.25 2.01
N GLU A 132 17.56 15.48 2.29
CA GLU A 132 17.89 16.00 3.62
C GLU A 132 16.69 16.08 4.58
N ASP A 133 15.47 16.11 4.04
CA ASP A 133 14.23 16.18 4.84
C ASP A 133 13.69 14.78 5.21
N MET A 134 14.35 13.70 4.76
CA MET A 134 13.84 12.33 4.94
C MET A 134 14.20 11.76 6.32
N PHE A 135 13.18 11.35 7.07
CA PHE A 135 13.35 10.63 8.35
C PHE A 135 13.65 9.14 8.19
N SER A 136 13.40 8.58 7.01
CA SER A 136 13.67 7.15 6.75
C SER A 136 15.17 6.86 6.82
N GLY A 137 15.52 5.70 7.38
CA GLY A 137 16.90 5.20 7.40
C GLY A 137 17.52 4.98 6.01
N ALA A 138 16.73 5.06 4.93
CA ALA A 138 17.25 5.09 3.57
C ALA A 138 18.10 6.35 3.30
N GLY A 139 17.77 7.48 3.93
CA GLY A 139 18.46 8.77 3.79
C GLY A 139 18.27 9.47 2.43
N PHE A 140 17.29 9.05 1.62
CA PHE A 140 16.94 9.70 0.36
C PHE A 140 15.51 9.38 -0.06
N SER A 141 14.98 10.13 -1.04
CA SER A 141 13.73 9.82 -1.73
C SER A 141 13.96 9.63 -3.22
N ILE A 142 13.31 8.63 -3.83
CA ILE A 142 13.31 8.48 -5.30
C ILE A 142 12.53 9.58 -6.04
N TYR A 143 11.82 10.43 -5.28
CA TYR A 143 11.06 11.59 -5.74
C TYR A 143 11.74 12.91 -5.37
N SER A 144 13.01 12.87 -4.95
CA SER A 144 13.79 14.08 -4.67
C SER A 144 13.77 15.04 -5.87
N GLY A 145 13.50 16.32 -5.61
CA GLY A 145 13.29 17.36 -6.62
C GLY A 145 11.85 17.54 -7.10
N TRP A 146 10.90 16.67 -6.71
CA TRP A 146 9.49 16.82 -7.06
C TRP A 146 8.82 17.88 -6.20
N GLU A 147 8.05 18.78 -6.82
CA GLU A 147 7.18 19.72 -6.11
C GLU A 147 5.81 19.08 -5.85
N VAL A 148 5.35 19.14 -4.59
CA VAL A 148 4.12 18.49 -4.13
C VAL A 148 3.30 19.51 -3.33
N THR A 149 2.01 19.61 -3.64
CA THR A 149 1.07 20.53 -2.96
C THR A 149 0.12 19.76 -2.05
N GLY A 150 -0.06 20.25 -0.83
CA GLY A 150 -0.84 19.59 0.21
C GLY A 150 0.06 18.81 1.17
N TRP A 151 0.22 19.32 2.38
CA TRP A 151 1.19 18.79 3.34
C TRP A 151 0.63 18.64 4.76
N PRO A 152 1.01 17.59 5.51
CA PRO A 152 0.66 17.48 6.92
C PRO A 152 1.46 18.48 7.77
N THR A 153 0.76 19.31 8.54
CA THR A 153 1.38 20.31 9.44
C THR A 153 1.50 19.80 10.87
N MET A 154 0.57 18.95 11.29
CA MET A 154 0.59 18.30 12.60
C MET A 154 0.00 16.89 12.51
N THR A 155 0.58 15.94 13.23
CA THR A 155 0.01 14.61 13.45
C THR A 155 -0.25 14.40 14.94
N ILE A 156 -1.47 13.99 15.25
CA ILE A 156 -1.93 13.65 16.59
C ILE A 156 -2.17 12.14 16.61
N ARG A 157 -1.68 11.45 17.64
CA ARG A 157 -1.85 10.02 17.82
C ARG A 157 -2.39 9.76 19.22
N ARG A 158 -3.61 9.24 19.32
CA ARG A 158 -4.34 9.02 20.58
C ARG A 158 -4.38 10.27 21.48
N GLY A 159 -4.50 11.46 20.87
CA GLY A 159 -4.58 12.74 21.58
C GLY A 159 -3.23 13.39 21.90
N GLU A 160 -2.11 12.77 21.52
CA GLU A 160 -0.75 13.30 21.71
C GLU A 160 -0.23 13.88 20.39
N VAL A 161 0.33 15.10 20.41
CA VAL A 161 1.03 15.67 19.24
C VAL A 161 2.35 14.95 19.06
N VAL A 162 2.46 14.16 17.98
CA VAL A 162 3.63 13.32 17.68
C VAL A 162 4.50 13.87 16.56
N PHE A 163 3.98 14.84 15.81
CA PHE A 163 4.70 15.58 14.78
C PHE A 163 4.08 16.97 14.67
N GLU A 164 4.90 18.01 14.67
CA GLU A 164 4.50 19.40 14.50
C GLU A 164 5.73 20.21 14.05
N ASP A 165 5.52 21.22 13.18
CA ASP A 165 6.56 22.14 12.70
C ASP A 165 7.77 21.45 12.04
N GLY A 166 7.55 20.30 11.39
CA GLY A 166 8.61 19.56 10.73
C GLY A 166 9.43 18.66 11.65
N GLU A 167 9.07 18.55 12.93
CA GLU A 167 9.82 17.76 13.92
C GLU A 167 9.01 16.58 14.45
N ILE A 168 9.66 15.42 14.58
CA ILE A 168 9.09 14.26 15.28
C ILE A 168 9.18 14.50 16.78
N ARG A 169 8.04 14.47 17.47
CA ARG A 169 7.92 14.67 18.91
C ARG A 169 7.55 13.41 19.69
N ALA A 170 7.28 12.30 18.99
CA ALA A 170 6.98 11.02 19.62
C ALA A 170 8.20 10.42 20.31
N GLU A 171 7.97 9.83 21.49
CA GLU A 171 8.97 9.00 22.16
C GLU A 171 9.10 7.61 21.52
N ASP A 172 10.30 7.07 21.46
CA ASP A 172 10.56 5.71 21.00
C ASP A 172 9.76 4.68 21.83
N GLY A 173 9.16 3.70 21.15
CA GLY A 173 8.38 2.66 21.80
C GLY A 173 6.98 3.07 22.27
N SER A 174 6.59 4.34 22.11
CA SER A 174 5.24 4.84 22.46
C SER A 174 4.10 4.30 21.57
N GLY A 175 4.42 3.46 20.58
CA GLY A 175 3.43 2.72 19.79
C GLY A 175 2.71 1.63 20.61
N GLN A 176 1.50 1.27 20.19
CA GLN A 176 0.73 0.20 20.83
C GLN A 176 0.28 -0.82 19.79
N LEU A 177 0.46 -2.11 20.08
CA LEU A 177 -0.09 -3.19 19.27
C LEU A 177 -1.61 -3.21 19.42
N LEU A 178 -2.32 -3.06 18.31
CA LEU A 178 -3.78 -3.14 18.28
C LEU A 178 -4.23 -4.58 18.03
N ARG A 179 -5.12 -5.07 18.89
CA ARG A 179 -5.84 -6.32 18.64
C ARG A 179 -6.96 -6.03 17.63
N ARG A 180 -6.97 -6.81 16.56
CA ARG A 180 -8.00 -6.75 15.51
C ARG A 180 -9.23 -7.51 16.00
N SER A 181 -10.40 -6.95 15.75
CA SER A 181 -11.64 -7.73 15.86
C SER A 181 -11.79 -8.65 14.65
N ALA A 182 -12.40 -9.82 14.83
CA ALA A 182 -12.77 -10.68 13.71
C ALA A 182 -13.69 -9.85 12.78
N GLY A 183 -13.28 -9.69 11.52
CA GLY A 183 -14.06 -8.92 10.55
C GLY A 183 -15.45 -9.56 10.32
N PRO A 184 -16.41 -8.82 9.73
CA PRO A 184 -17.73 -9.37 9.39
C PRO A 184 -17.64 -10.64 8.52
N ASP A 185 -16.59 -10.76 7.70
CA ASP A 185 -16.35 -11.90 6.81
C ASP A 185 -15.64 -13.08 7.49
N ASP A 186 -15.00 -12.85 8.63
CA ASP A 186 -14.35 -13.90 9.42
C ASP A 186 -15.40 -14.80 10.10
N ARG A 187 -16.59 -14.24 10.39
CA ARG A 187 -17.75 -15.01 10.87
C ARG A 187 -18.29 -16.01 9.83
N ARG A 188 -18.09 -15.76 8.53
CA ARG A 188 -18.50 -16.71 7.46
C ARG A 188 -17.53 -17.89 7.35
N ARG A 189 -16.27 -17.75 7.78
CA ARG A 189 -15.31 -18.85 7.74
C ARG A 189 -15.67 -19.95 8.73
N GLU A 190 -16.21 -19.60 9.90
CA GLU A 190 -16.74 -20.60 10.84
C GLU A 190 -17.93 -21.37 10.24
N GLU A 191 -18.82 -20.68 9.51
CA GLU A 191 -19.98 -21.29 8.86
C GLU A 191 -19.60 -22.25 7.71
N ILE A 192 -18.57 -21.90 6.93
CA ILE A 192 -18.05 -22.73 5.83
C ILE A 192 -17.28 -23.94 6.38
N VAL A 193 -16.55 -23.81 7.49
CA VAL A 193 -15.81 -24.92 8.11
C VAL A 193 -16.76 -25.90 8.82
N GLN A 194 -17.90 -25.45 9.33
CA GLN A 194 -18.86 -26.30 10.06
C GLN A 194 -19.92 -27.00 9.20
N SER A 195 -19.97 -26.75 7.89
CA SER A 195 -20.84 -27.50 6.97
C SER A 195 -20.07 -28.62 6.26
N PRO A 196 -20.08 -29.88 6.75
CA PRO A 196 -19.58 -30.99 5.96
C PRO A 196 -20.56 -31.24 4.82
N GLY A 197 -20.33 -30.59 3.68
CA GLY A 197 -20.96 -30.95 2.42
C GLY A 197 -20.59 -32.39 2.10
N ARG A 198 -21.51 -33.33 2.35
CA ARG A 198 -21.34 -34.74 2.00
C ARG A 198 -21.29 -34.86 0.48
N VAL A 199 -20.09 -34.92 -0.08
CA VAL A 199 -19.91 -35.26 -1.49
C VAL A 199 -20.30 -36.73 -1.67
N GLN A 200 -21.46 -36.99 -2.28
CA GLN A 200 -21.77 -38.31 -2.80
C GLN A 200 -20.79 -38.61 -3.94
N ARG A 201 -19.79 -39.45 -3.64
CA ARG A 201 -18.85 -39.93 -4.66
C ARG A 201 -19.48 -41.10 -5.41
N THR A 202 -19.69 -40.94 -6.70
CA THR A 202 -19.97 -42.07 -7.60
C THR A 202 -18.76 -43.02 -7.58
N PRO A 203 -18.93 -44.35 -7.48
CA PRO A 203 -17.80 -45.28 -7.48
C PRO A 203 -16.96 -45.12 -8.75
N ILE A 204 -15.65 -44.95 -8.58
CA ILE A 204 -14.70 -44.93 -9.70
C ILE A 204 -14.71 -46.35 -10.31
N PRO A 205 -14.99 -46.50 -11.61
CA PRO A 205 -14.98 -47.81 -12.24
C PRO A 205 -13.59 -48.46 -12.13
N SER A 206 -13.55 -49.75 -11.79
CA SER A 206 -12.31 -50.51 -11.58
C SER A 206 -11.47 -50.70 -12.85
N ARG A 207 -12.00 -50.32 -14.02
CA ARG A 207 -11.30 -50.37 -15.31
C ARG A 207 -11.66 -49.17 -16.17
N TRP A 208 -10.61 -48.53 -16.69
CA TRP A 208 -10.72 -47.50 -17.73
C TRP A 208 -11.16 -48.14 -19.06
N PRO A 209 -12.08 -47.50 -19.81
CA PRO A 209 -12.47 -48.00 -21.13
C PRO A 209 -11.27 -47.99 -22.07
N ARG A 210 -11.00 -49.13 -22.72
CA ARG A 210 -9.92 -49.26 -23.70
C ARG A 210 -10.25 -48.42 -24.92
N LEU A 211 -9.32 -47.53 -25.30
CA LEU A 211 -9.41 -46.77 -26.54
C LEU A 211 -9.50 -47.72 -27.76
N PRO A 212 -10.37 -47.42 -28.74
CA PRO A 212 -10.49 -48.24 -29.94
C PRO A 212 -9.19 -48.20 -30.75
N LYS A 213 -8.73 -49.39 -31.18
CA LYS A 213 -7.54 -49.52 -32.04
C LYS A 213 -7.80 -48.83 -33.38
N ARG A 214 -6.96 -47.85 -33.73
CA ARG A 214 -6.93 -47.23 -35.07
C ARG A 214 -6.70 -48.32 -36.12
N LYS A 215 -7.66 -48.51 -37.03
CA LYS A 215 -7.46 -49.30 -38.24
C LYS A 215 -6.45 -48.58 -39.13
N LYS A 216 -5.35 -49.23 -39.49
CA LYS A 216 -4.47 -48.76 -40.58
C LYS A 216 -5.29 -48.85 -41.88
N LYS A 217 -5.39 -47.72 -42.60
CA LYS A 217 -5.97 -47.67 -43.94
C LYS A 217 -5.05 -48.40 -44.93
N PRO A 218 -5.59 -49.04 -45.98
CA PRO A 218 -4.82 -49.74 -47.00
C PRO A 218 -3.91 -48.79 -47.78
#